data_AF-A0A819N4B8-F1
#
_entry.id   AF-A0A819N4B8-F1
#
_cell.length_a   1.000
_cell.length_b   1.000
_cell.length_c   1.000
_cell.angle_alpha   90.00
_cell.angle_beta   90.00
_cell.angle_gamma   90.00
#
_symmetry.space_group_name_H-M   'P 1'
#
loop_
_entity.id
_entity.type
_entity.pdbx_description
1 polymer ?
#
loop_
_entity_poly.entity_id
_entity_poly.type
_entity_poly.pdbx_seq_one_letter_code
_entity_poly.pdbx_strand_id
1 'polypeptide(L)'
;NNFGNLVGYFYYPLISYIDKKQIYLSLIDGDQDYLLLCELLSCLGRLCIYAQNTLSLNNMIKQLLDLLKSLQQHQNAGVRHAIIYAYACTIVSIGNICYDEYLQYYFIELKQWLDYIIIKDTNTEVQSLAKSVRQILLKTLQHITDN
;
A
#
# COMPACT_ATOMS: atom_id res chain seq x y z
N ASN A 1 -12.68 -15.59 10.50
CA ASN A 1 -11.61 -15.55 9.48
C ASN A 1 -10.51 -16.52 9.91
N ASN A 2 -10.54 -17.78 9.45
CA ASN A 2 -9.53 -18.78 9.82
C ASN A 2 -8.24 -18.63 9.00
N PHE A 3 -8.31 -17.94 7.86
CA PHE A 3 -7.18 -17.70 6.99
C PHE A 3 -6.24 -16.61 7.52
N GLY A 4 -6.77 -15.61 8.26
CA GLY A 4 -5.98 -14.52 8.83
C GLY A 4 -4.73 -14.97 9.58
N ASN A 5 -4.83 -16.04 10.39
CA ASN A 5 -3.69 -16.57 11.15
C ASN A 5 -2.60 -17.21 10.26
N LEU A 6 -2.92 -17.55 9.01
CA LEU A 6 -1.99 -18.14 8.05
C LEU A 6 -1.36 -17.10 7.12
N VAL A 7 -1.93 -15.89 7.03
CA VAL A 7 -1.49 -14.85 6.09
C VAL A 7 -0.01 -14.50 6.25
N GLY A 8 0.48 -14.46 7.49
CA GLY A 8 1.88 -14.16 7.78
C GLY A 8 2.87 -15.09 7.07
N TYR A 9 2.53 -16.37 6.88
CA TYR A 9 3.39 -17.34 6.19
C TYR A 9 3.56 -17.03 4.70
N PHE A 10 2.62 -16.31 4.09
CA PHE A 10 2.73 -15.86 2.70
C PHE A 10 3.32 -14.45 2.63
N TYR A 11 2.92 -13.58 3.53
CA TYR A 11 3.27 -12.16 3.50
C TYR A 11 4.76 -11.91 3.75
N TYR A 12 5.33 -12.44 4.84
CA TYR A 12 6.69 -12.09 5.25
C TYR A 12 7.77 -12.57 4.27
N PRO A 13 7.68 -13.79 3.70
CA PRO A 13 8.59 -14.17 2.63
C PRO A 13 8.51 -13.19 1.46
N LEU A 14 7.30 -12.89 0.96
CA LEU A 14 7.13 -12.03 -0.21
C LEU A 14 7.73 -10.64 -0.04
N ILE A 15 7.44 -9.95 1.07
CA ILE A 15 7.94 -8.58 1.28
C ILE A 15 9.46 -8.55 1.48
N SER A 16 10.05 -9.58 2.11
CA SER A 16 11.49 -9.63 2.39
C SER A 16 12.39 -9.82 1.17
N TYR A 17 11.84 -10.27 0.03
CA TYR A 17 12.58 -10.51 -1.20
C TYR A 17 12.41 -9.40 -2.24
N ILE A 18 11.54 -8.41 -2.02
CA ILE A 18 11.28 -7.32 -2.98
C ILE A 18 12.53 -6.46 -3.21
N ASP A 19 13.24 -6.11 -2.13
CA ASP A 19 14.47 -5.30 -2.20
C ASP A 19 15.72 -6.10 -2.53
N LYS A 20 15.65 -7.44 -2.52
CA LYS A 20 16.82 -8.29 -2.80
C LYS A 20 16.98 -8.42 -4.30
N LYS A 21 17.83 -7.57 -4.88
CA LYS A 21 18.29 -7.68 -6.27
C LYS A 21 18.84 -9.09 -6.52
N GLN A 22 18.02 -9.95 -7.11
CA GLN A 22 18.43 -11.27 -7.57
C GLN A 22 18.98 -11.11 -8.98
N ILE A 23 20.00 -11.89 -9.33
CA ILE A 23 20.76 -11.78 -10.60
C ILE A 23 19.83 -11.81 -11.84
N TYR A 24 18.64 -12.39 -11.71
CA TYR A 24 17.65 -12.56 -12.80
C TYR A 24 16.31 -11.86 -12.55
N LEU A 25 16.15 -11.17 -11.42
CA LEU A 25 14.89 -10.50 -11.09
C LEU A 25 15.20 -9.21 -10.31
N SER A 26 15.12 -8.09 -11.02
CA SER A 26 15.31 -6.76 -10.46
C SER A 26 13.99 -6.00 -10.57
N LEU A 27 13.15 -6.13 -9.54
CA LEU A 27 11.81 -5.53 -9.53
C LEU A 27 11.83 -4.01 -9.35
N ILE A 28 12.90 -3.48 -8.75
CA ILE A 28 13.03 -2.06 -8.39
C ILE A 28 14.02 -1.34 -9.32
N ASP A 29 15.11 -2.02 -9.70
CA ASP A 29 16.14 -1.48 -10.59
C ASP A 29 16.12 -2.21 -11.95
N GLY A 30 15.14 -1.94 -12.81
CA GLY A 30 15.12 -2.54 -14.14
C GLY A 30 13.82 -2.30 -14.90
N ASP A 31 13.92 -1.88 -16.15
CA ASP A 31 12.78 -1.60 -17.04
C ASP A 31 11.97 -2.84 -17.49
N GLN A 32 12.19 -4.01 -16.88
CA GLN A 32 11.80 -5.29 -17.49
C GLN A 32 10.64 -6.02 -16.77
N ASP A 33 10.44 -5.84 -15.46
CA ASP A 33 9.48 -6.66 -14.69
C ASP A 33 8.39 -5.87 -13.94
N TYR A 34 7.96 -4.72 -14.48
CA TYR A 34 6.94 -3.87 -13.87
C TYR A 34 5.60 -4.56 -13.62
N LEU A 35 5.20 -5.49 -14.50
CA LEU A 35 3.97 -6.26 -14.34
C LEU A 35 4.01 -7.12 -13.06
N LEU A 36 5.12 -7.81 -12.85
CA LEU A 36 5.31 -8.65 -11.66
C LEU A 36 5.33 -7.80 -10.40
N LEU A 37 6.00 -6.64 -10.43
CA LEU A 37 5.96 -5.69 -9.32
C LEU A 37 4.52 -5.24 -9.03
N CYS A 38 3.72 -4.90 -10.05
CA CYS A 38 2.33 -4.49 -9.89
C CYS A 38 1.47 -5.57 -9.20
N GLU A 39 1.60 -6.81 -9.67
CA GLU A 39 0.87 -7.95 -9.09
C GLU A 39 1.30 -8.24 -7.66
N LEU A 40 2.60 -8.10 -7.37
CA LEU A 40 3.15 -8.32 -6.04
C LEU A 40 2.68 -7.27 -5.04
N LEU A 41 2.72 -5.98 -5.38
CA LEU A 41 2.18 -4.90 -4.55
C LEU A 41 0.68 -5.10 -4.29
N SER A 42 -0.06 -5.45 -5.33
CA SER A 42 -1.50 -5.74 -5.22
C SER A 42 -1.79 -6.98 -4.38
N CYS A 43 -0.93 -8.00 -4.44
CA CYS A 43 -1.01 -9.19 -3.60
C CYS A 43 -0.76 -8.85 -2.12
N LEU A 44 0.30 -8.11 -1.82
CA LEU A 44 0.61 -7.67 -0.45
C LEU A 44 -0.53 -6.85 0.16
N GLY A 45 -1.13 -5.93 -0.62
CA GLY A 45 -2.31 -5.18 -0.18
C GLY A 45 -3.48 -6.10 0.16
N ARG A 46 -3.82 -7.07 -0.70
CA ARG A 46 -4.89 -8.06 -0.45
C ARG A 46 -4.60 -8.92 0.78
N LEU A 47 -3.35 -9.32 1.01
CA LEU A 47 -2.96 -10.06 2.21
C LEU A 47 -3.23 -9.26 3.49
N CYS A 48 -3.01 -7.94 3.50
CA CYS A 48 -3.41 -7.10 4.63
C CYS A 48 -4.92 -7.15 4.90
N ILE A 49 -5.76 -7.16 3.84
CA ILE A 49 -7.22 -7.28 4.00
C ILE A 49 -7.56 -8.62 4.64
N TYR A 50 -6.92 -9.70 4.19
CA TYR A 50 -7.12 -11.03 4.76
C TYR A 50 -6.59 -11.17 6.18
N ALA A 51 -5.65 -10.33 6.61
CA ALA A 51 -5.13 -10.30 7.98
C ALA A 51 -5.98 -9.44 8.94
N GLN A 52 -7.12 -8.90 8.50
CA GLN A 52 -8.07 -8.20 9.39
C GLN A 52 -8.38 -9.01 10.65
N ASN A 53 -8.36 -8.33 11.79
CA ASN A 53 -8.56 -8.86 13.15
C ASN A 53 -7.46 -9.81 13.66
N THR A 54 -6.28 -9.79 13.06
CA THR A 54 -5.12 -10.55 13.54
C THR A 54 -4.10 -9.64 14.23
N LEU A 55 -3.30 -10.21 15.14
CA LEU A 55 -2.22 -9.47 15.82
C LEU A 55 -1.09 -9.05 14.87
N SER A 56 -0.91 -9.78 13.77
CA SER A 56 0.14 -9.54 12.78
C SER A 56 -0.13 -8.33 11.88
N LEU A 57 -1.39 -7.90 11.77
CA LEU A 57 -1.81 -6.90 10.79
C LEU A 57 -1.10 -5.55 10.96
N ASN A 58 -0.91 -5.07 12.20
CA ASN A 58 -0.24 -3.78 12.43
C ASN A 58 1.18 -3.79 11.84
N ASN A 59 1.95 -4.83 12.14
CA ASN A 59 3.31 -4.99 11.62
C ASN A 59 3.33 -5.15 10.09
N MET A 60 2.37 -5.88 9.51
CA MET A 60 2.24 -6.03 8.06
C MET A 60 1.94 -4.69 7.38
N ILE A 61 1.02 -3.89 7.93
CA ILE A 61 0.69 -2.59 7.36
C ILE A 61 1.92 -1.68 7.40
N LYS A 62 2.62 -1.56 8.54
CA LYS A 62 3.80 -0.70 8.66
C LYS A 62 4.87 -1.05 7.61
N GLN A 63 5.21 -2.33 7.47
CA GLN A 63 6.18 -2.78 6.47
C GLN A 63 5.73 -2.47 5.04
N LEU A 64 4.44 -2.69 4.73
CA LEU A 64 3.92 -2.35 3.41
C LEU A 64 3.95 -0.85 3.16
N LEU A 65 3.62 -0.03 4.16
CA LEU A 65 3.65 1.43 4.06
C LEU A 65 5.08 1.93 3.78
N ASP A 66 6.09 1.42 4.47
CA ASP A 66 7.49 1.78 4.21
C ASP A 66 7.91 1.43 2.77
N LEU A 67 7.54 0.22 2.29
CA LEU A 67 7.82 -0.20 0.92
C LEU A 67 7.09 0.67 -0.11
N LEU A 68 5.79 0.95 0.08
CA LEU A 68 5.03 1.78 -0.86
C LEU A 68 5.60 3.19 -0.92
N LYS A 69 6.08 3.73 0.21
CA LYS A 69 6.72 5.05 0.29
C LYS A 69 7.98 5.10 -0.58
N SER A 70 8.83 4.07 -0.53
CA SER A 70 10.07 4.03 -1.31
C SER A 70 9.82 3.99 -2.83
N LEU A 71 8.66 3.49 -3.26
CA LEU A 71 8.28 3.35 -4.67
C LEU A 71 7.46 4.53 -5.22
N GLN A 72 7.13 5.56 -4.42
CA GLN A 72 6.23 6.65 -4.83
C GLN A 72 6.67 7.45 -6.07
N GLN A 73 7.97 7.47 -6.38
CA GLN A 73 8.55 8.22 -7.51
C GLN A 73 8.69 7.38 -8.79
N HIS A 74 8.02 6.23 -8.86
CA HIS A 74 8.15 5.31 -9.98
C HIS A 74 7.62 5.89 -11.32
N GLN A 75 8.39 5.76 -12.39
CA GLN A 75 8.09 6.36 -13.70
C GLN A 75 6.96 5.63 -14.45
N ASN A 76 6.85 4.31 -14.25
CA ASN A 76 5.79 3.51 -14.85
C ASN A 76 4.42 3.78 -14.20
N ALA A 77 3.41 4.13 -15.02
CA ALA A 77 2.06 4.44 -14.54
C ALA A 77 1.33 3.22 -13.94
N GLY A 78 1.55 2.02 -14.45
CA GLY A 78 0.99 0.79 -13.90
C GLY A 78 1.48 0.53 -12.48
N VAL A 79 2.76 0.77 -12.22
CA VAL A 79 3.34 0.65 -10.88
C VAL A 79 2.73 1.71 -9.94
N ARG A 80 2.60 2.96 -10.38
CA ARG A 80 1.91 4.00 -9.58
C ARG A 80 0.47 3.62 -9.27
N HIS A 81 -0.25 3.06 -10.25
CA HIS A 81 -1.60 2.54 -10.04
C HIS A 81 -1.61 1.43 -8.97
N ALA A 82 -0.71 0.45 -9.07
CA ALA A 82 -0.60 -0.64 -8.10
C ALA A 82 -0.24 -0.15 -6.69
N ILE A 83 0.62 0.87 -6.57
CA ILE A 83 0.95 1.52 -5.30
C ILE A 83 -0.30 2.13 -4.66
N ILE A 84 -1.08 2.91 -5.43
CA ILE A 84 -2.31 3.54 -4.94
C ILE A 84 -3.33 2.47 -4.54
N TYR A 85 -3.45 1.40 -5.33
CA TYR A 85 -4.32 0.27 -5.00
C TYR A 85 -3.90 -0.43 -3.70
N ALA A 86 -2.61 -0.65 -3.49
CA ALA A 86 -2.09 -1.22 -2.25
C ALA A 86 -2.37 -0.31 -1.04
N TYR A 87 -2.26 1.03 -1.19
CA TYR A 87 -2.70 1.98 -0.18
C TYR A 87 -4.20 1.88 0.13
N ALA A 88 -5.04 1.71 -0.89
CA ALA A 88 -6.47 1.50 -0.68
C ALA A 88 -6.71 0.25 0.20
N CYS A 89 -6.00 -0.83 -0.10
CA CYS A 89 -6.09 -2.07 0.66
C CYS A 89 -5.64 -1.87 2.11
N THR A 90 -4.55 -1.15 2.38
CA THR A 90 -4.09 -0.90 3.76
C THR A 90 -5.09 -0.06 4.54
N ILE A 91 -5.62 1.02 3.96
CA ILE A 91 -6.62 1.87 4.61
C ILE A 91 -7.87 1.05 4.98
N VAL A 92 -8.36 0.22 4.06
CA VAL A 92 -9.52 -0.66 4.31
C VAL A 92 -9.20 -1.74 5.35
N SER A 93 -7.96 -2.21 5.41
CA SER A 93 -7.53 -3.25 6.37
C SER A 93 -7.50 -2.74 7.81
N ILE A 94 -7.27 -1.45 8.02
CA ILE A 94 -7.10 -0.89 9.37
C ILE A 94 -8.38 -0.97 10.19
N GLY A 95 -9.57 -0.82 9.60
CA GLY A 95 -10.83 -0.91 10.33
C GLY A 95 -10.82 -0.08 11.63
N ASN A 96 -11.10 -0.73 12.77
CA ASN A 96 -11.07 -0.13 14.12
C ASN A 96 -9.75 -0.39 14.87
N ILE A 97 -8.65 -0.72 14.19
CA ILE A 97 -7.36 -0.92 14.86
C ILE A 97 -6.90 0.39 15.50
N CYS A 98 -6.26 0.28 16.66
CA CYS A 98 -5.72 1.42 17.38
C CYS A 98 -4.73 2.19 16.47
N TYR A 99 -5.10 3.42 16.12
CA TYR A 99 -4.27 4.34 15.38
C TYR A 99 -3.14 4.82 16.28
N ASP A 100 -1.92 4.40 15.98
CA ASP A 100 -0.75 4.99 16.60
C ASP A 100 -0.29 6.25 15.85
N GLU A 101 0.57 7.04 16.50
CA GLU A 101 1.13 8.26 15.94
C GLU A 101 1.83 8.02 14.59
N TYR A 102 2.44 6.84 14.41
CA TYR A 102 3.09 6.46 13.15
C TYR A 102 2.08 6.41 12.00
N LEU A 103 0.94 5.72 12.17
CA LEU A 103 -0.08 5.64 11.13
C LEU A 103 -0.73 7.00 10.84
N GLN A 104 -0.92 7.84 11.86
CA GLN A 104 -1.45 9.19 11.68
C GLN A 104 -0.52 10.06 10.83
N TYR A 105 0.78 10.10 11.18
CA TYR A 105 1.78 10.84 10.42
C TYR A 105 1.83 10.35 8.97
N TYR A 106 1.86 9.03 8.78
CA TYR A 106 1.90 8.41 7.46
C TYR A 106 0.69 8.82 6.60
N PHE A 107 -0.51 8.89 7.18
CA PHE A 107 -1.72 9.27 6.45
C PHE A 107 -1.81 10.73 6.08
N ILE A 108 -1.20 11.62 6.86
CA ILE A 108 -1.05 13.02 6.47
C ILE A 108 -0.14 13.10 5.23
N GLU A 109 1.00 12.42 5.24
CA GLU A 109 1.91 12.39 4.09
C GLU A 109 1.26 11.73 2.86
N LEU A 110 0.56 10.62 3.05
CA LEU A 110 -0.14 9.92 1.98
C LEU A 110 -1.18 10.84 1.33
N LYS A 111 -1.94 11.61 2.13
CA LYS A 111 -2.88 12.59 1.60
C LYS A 111 -2.17 13.62 0.71
N GLN A 112 -1.04 14.16 1.15
CA GLN A 112 -0.28 15.15 0.37
C GLN A 112 0.23 14.55 -0.95
N TRP A 113 0.71 13.31 -0.91
CA TRP A 113 1.16 12.61 -2.12
C TRP A 113 0.00 12.34 -3.08
N LEU A 114 -1.16 11.91 -2.58
CA LEU A 114 -2.36 11.73 -3.40
C LEU A 114 -2.83 13.06 -4.02
N ASP A 115 -2.81 14.16 -3.26
CA ASP A 115 -3.11 15.51 -3.77
C ASP A 115 -2.17 15.88 -4.94
N TYR A 116 -0.88 15.58 -4.82
CA TYR A 116 0.10 15.78 -5.88
C TYR A 116 -0.22 14.94 -7.13
N ILE A 117 -0.44 13.64 -6.98
CA ILE A 117 -0.76 12.72 -8.09
C ILE A 117 -2.02 13.16 -8.83
N ILE A 118 -3.07 13.55 -8.11
CA ILE A 118 -4.33 14.01 -8.70
C ILE A 118 -4.13 15.22 -9.64
N ILE A 119 -3.18 16.10 -9.31
CA ILE A 119 -2.93 17.34 -10.06
C ILE A 119 -1.87 17.13 -11.16
N LYS A 120 -0.86 16.30 -10.91
CA LYS A 120 0.38 16.27 -11.69
C LYS A 120 0.60 15.01 -12.52
N ASP A 121 -0.06 13.89 -12.21
CA ASP A 121 0.14 12.66 -12.97
C ASP A 121 -0.37 12.83 -14.40
N THR A 122 0.30 12.22 -15.38
CA THR A 122 -0.10 12.29 -16.79
C THR A 122 -1.13 11.22 -17.16
N ASN A 123 -1.29 10.19 -16.32
CA ASN A 123 -2.21 9.08 -16.56
C ASN A 123 -3.55 9.33 -15.83
N THR A 124 -4.65 9.34 -16.59
CA THR A 124 -6.00 9.64 -16.09
C THR A 124 -6.57 8.56 -15.17
N GLU A 125 -6.22 7.29 -15.38
CA GLU A 125 -6.65 6.18 -14.52
C GLU A 125 -5.98 6.28 -13.15
N VAL A 126 -4.68 6.56 -13.12
CA VAL A 126 -3.91 6.81 -11.89
C VAL A 126 -4.52 7.99 -11.11
N GLN A 127 -4.80 9.11 -11.80
CA GLN A 127 -5.48 10.25 -11.18
C GLN A 127 -6.87 9.88 -10.63
N SER A 128 -7.65 9.10 -11.37
CA SER A 128 -9.00 8.70 -10.97
C SER A 128 -8.98 7.83 -9.72
N LEU A 129 -8.08 6.86 -9.66
CA LEU A 129 -7.91 6.00 -8.50
C LEU A 129 -7.40 6.80 -7.31
N ALA A 130 -6.45 7.71 -7.50
CA ALA A 130 -5.95 8.59 -6.44
C ALA A 130 -7.06 9.44 -5.82
N LYS A 131 -8.00 9.96 -6.63
CA LYS A 131 -9.19 10.69 -6.13
C LYS A 131 -10.04 9.79 -5.23
N SER A 132 -10.34 8.57 -5.66
CA SER A 132 -11.14 7.62 -4.90
C SER A 132 -10.45 7.23 -3.58
N VAL A 133 -9.16 6.90 -3.62
CA VAL A 133 -8.41 6.51 -2.42
C VAL A 133 -8.26 7.67 -1.44
N ARG A 134 -8.06 8.89 -1.93
CA ARG A 134 -8.06 10.10 -1.09
C ARG A 134 -9.39 10.29 -0.37
N GLN A 135 -10.52 10.06 -1.03
CA GLN A 135 -11.83 10.16 -0.38
C GLN A 135 -12.01 9.12 0.72
N ILE A 136 -11.55 7.88 0.49
CA ILE A 136 -11.56 6.82 1.51
C ILE A 136 -10.70 7.25 2.70
N LEU A 137 -9.48 7.72 2.45
CA LEU A 137 -8.55 8.19 3.48
C LEU A 137 -9.16 9.30 4.35
N LEU A 138 -9.80 10.31 3.74
CA LEU A 138 -10.43 11.40 4.47
C LEU A 138 -11.57 10.93 5.38
N LYS A 139 -12.40 9.99 4.90
CA LYS A 139 -13.46 9.39 5.72
C LYS A 139 -12.86 8.64 6.91
N THR A 140 -11.79 7.88 6.68
CA THR A 140 -11.12 7.16 7.74
C THR A 140 -10.51 8.12 8.78
N LEU A 141 -9.90 9.22 8.35
CA LEU A 141 -9.35 10.24 9.26
C LEU A 141 -10.43 10.95 10.09
N GLN A 142 -11.59 11.26 9.50
CA GLN A 142 -12.71 11.87 10.21
C GLN A 142 -13.26 10.96 11.33
N HIS A 143 -13.39 9.66 11.05
CA HIS A 143 -13.81 8.69 12.06
C HIS A 143 -12.83 8.55 13.24
N ILE A 144 -11.56 8.94 13.07
CA ILE A 144 -10.57 8.91 14.16
C ILE A 144 -10.71 10.15 15.05
N THR A 145 -11.01 11.31 14.47
CA THR A 145 -11.15 12.55 15.26
C THR A 145 -12.42 12.60 16.11
N ASP A 146 -13.43 11.80 15.75
CA ASP A 146 -14.73 11.76 16.44
C ASP A 146 -14.78 10.73 17.60
N ASN A 147 -13.75 9.89 17.76
CA ASN A 147 -13.61 8.89 18.84
C ASN A 147 -12.55 9.31 19.86
#